data_AF-A0A8H5FNR5-F1
#
_entry.id   AF-A0A8H5FNR5-F1
#
_cell.length_a   1.000
_cell.length_b   1.000
_cell.length_c   1.000
_cell.angle_alpha   90.00
_cell.angle_beta   90.00
_cell.angle_gamma   90.00
#
_symmetry.space_group_name_H-M   'P 1'
#
loop_
_entity.id
_entity.type
_entity.pdbx_description
1 polymer ?
#
loop_
_entity_poly.entity_id
_entity_poly.type
_entity_poly.pdbx_seq_one_letter_code
_entity_poly.pdbx_strand_id
1 'polypeptide(L)'
;MAFSNLMSNISNTARDMASSLSLSENQVAQGIGESLRAFADTPWSSEPPSTQPPPLLVEFGKRTIALGRKHMGKMSGKNAFLYVKSKFGLLNASTPLHLQAKFNFEGSSTEYVEIDLEAWEEMVPYIQKLRIMT
;
A
#
# COMPACT_ATOMS: atom_id res chain seq x y z
N MET A 1 6.57 -23.13 -5.93
CA MET A 1 5.29 -23.68 -5.40
C MET A 1 5.50 -24.65 -4.23
N ALA A 2 6.43 -25.61 -4.28
CA ALA A 2 6.64 -26.59 -3.20
C ALA A 2 7.00 -26.00 -1.80
N PHE A 3 7.79 -24.93 -1.76
CA PHE A 3 8.21 -24.31 -0.49
C PHE A 3 7.07 -23.57 0.25
N SER A 4 6.13 -23.00 -0.50
CA SER A 4 4.94 -22.34 0.06
C SER A 4 4.02 -23.36 0.75
N ASN A 5 3.81 -24.52 0.10
CA ASN A 5 3.01 -25.61 0.65
C ASN A 5 3.64 -26.26 1.89
N LEU A 6 4.99 -26.30 1.94
CA LEU A 6 5.70 -26.80 3.12
C LEU A 6 5.52 -25.85 4.31
N MET A 7 5.67 -24.54 4.09
CA MET A 7 5.50 -23.53 5.14
C MET A 7 4.06 -23.42 5.63
N SER A 8 3.06 -23.57 4.75
CA SER A 8 1.65 -23.60 5.16
C SER A 8 1.32 -24.84 6.00
N ASN A 9 1.88 -26.00 5.67
CA ASN A 9 1.66 -27.22 6.44
C ASN A 9 2.29 -27.15 7.84
N ILE A 10 3.51 -26.58 7.95
CA ILE A 10 4.17 -26.37 9.25
C ILE A 10 3.39 -25.38 10.12
N SER A 11 2.85 -24.31 9.52
CA SER A 11 2.03 -23.31 10.23
C SER A 11 0.73 -23.91 10.78
N ASN A 12 0.08 -24.78 10.01
CA ASN A 12 -1.14 -25.46 10.44
C ASN A 12 -0.87 -26.44 11.58
N THR A 13 0.18 -27.27 11.47
CA THR A 13 0.57 -28.18 12.57
C THR A 13 0.93 -27.43 13.85
N ALA A 14 1.62 -26.30 13.75
CA ALA A 14 1.97 -25.49 14.91
C ALA A 14 0.74 -24.87 15.60
N ARG A 15 -0.26 -24.41 14.83
CA ARG A 15 -1.53 -23.91 15.38
C ARG A 15 -2.36 -25.02 16.05
N ASP A 16 -2.38 -26.21 15.47
CA ASP A 16 -3.11 -27.35 16.04
C ASP A 16 -2.46 -27.84 17.35
N MET A 17 -1.13 -27.80 17.43
CA MET A 17 -0.41 -28.08 18.68
C MET A 17 -0.66 -26.99 19.73
N ALA A 18 -0.61 -25.72 19.35
CA ALA A 18 -0.88 -24.60 20.26
C ALA A 18 -2.32 -24.64 20.81
N SER A 19 -3.30 -25.01 19.98
CA SER A 19 -4.70 -25.14 20.40
C SER A 19 -4.90 -26.32 21.35
N SER A 20 -4.29 -27.47 21.07
CA SER A 20 -4.31 -28.64 21.96
C SER A 20 -3.66 -28.37 23.32
N LEU A 21 -2.54 -27.64 23.35
CA LEU A 21 -1.87 -27.25 24.59
C LEU A 21 -2.67 -26.21 25.38
N SER A 22 -3.32 -25.26 24.70
CA SER A 22 -4.15 -24.23 25.35
C SER A 22 -5.40 -24.76 26.05
N LEU A 23 -5.86 -25.96 25.67
CA LEU A 23 -7.01 -26.65 26.26
C LEU A 23 -6.61 -27.70 27.31
N SER A 24 -5.32 -27.78 27.65
CA SER A 24 -4.82 -28.75 28.61
C SER A 24 -5.23 -28.39 30.04
N GLU A 25 -5.59 -29.40 30.85
CA GLU A 25 -5.87 -29.24 32.29
C GLU A 25 -4.60 -28.93 33.12
N ASN A 26 -3.42 -29.04 32.50
CA ASN A 26 -2.15 -28.66 33.13
C ASN A 26 -1.88 -27.16 32.90
N GLN A 27 -1.82 -26.40 33.98
CA GLN A 27 -1.60 -24.94 33.96
C GLN A 27 -0.32 -24.52 33.21
N VAL A 28 0.74 -25.33 33.23
CA VAL A 28 1.99 -25.04 32.51
C VAL A 28 1.80 -25.23 31.00
N ALA A 29 1.12 -26.31 30.59
CA ALA A 29 0.82 -26.58 29.19
C ALA A 29 -0.14 -25.55 28.60
N GLN A 30 -1.15 -25.14 29.38
CA GLN A 30 -2.07 -24.07 29.04
C GLN A 30 -1.33 -22.75 28.77
N GLY A 31 -0.43 -22.35 29.67
CA GLY A 31 0.35 -21.11 29.52
C GLY A 31 1.28 -21.13 28.29
N ILE A 32 1.87 -22.28 27.97
CA ILE A 32 2.68 -22.46 26.76
C ILE A 32 1.79 -22.35 25.51
N GLY A 33 0.62 -23.00 25.51
CA GLY A 33 -0.34 -22.94 24.41
C GLY A 33 -0.84 -21.53 24.13
N GLU A 34 -1.19 -20.77 25.18
CA GLU A 34 -1.59 -19.36 25.08
C GLU A 34 -0.47 -18.48 24.53
N SER A 35 0.77 -18.68 25.00
CA SER A 35 1.93 -17.92 24.53
C SER A 35 2.26 -18.19 23.05
N LEU A 36 2.21 -19.46 22.64
CA LEU A 36 2.42 -19.86 21.25
C LEU A 36 1.30 -19.34 20.36
N ARG A 37 0.06 -19.33 20.84
CA ARG A 37 -1.09 -18.77 20.12
C ARG A 37 -0.94 -17.27 19.91
N ALA A 38 -0.56 -16.52 20.93
CA ALA A 38 -0.29 -15.08 20.81
C ALA A 38 0.83 -14.79 19.78
N PHE A 39 1.85 -15.66 19.70
CA PHE A 39 2.92 -15.54 18.71
C PHE A 39 2.46 -15.90 17.29
N ALA A 40 1.63 -16.93 17.12
CA ALA A 40 1.07 -17.34 15.83
C ALA A 40 -0.04 -16.42 15.31
N ASP A 41 -0.76 -15.76 16.23
CA ASP A 41 -1.80 -14.76 15.95
C ASP A 41 -1.19 -13.38 15.74
N THR A 42 0.10 -13.18 16.04
CA THR A 42 0.84 -12.00 15.59
C THR A 42 0.99 -12.12 14.08
N PRO A 43 0.33 -11.27 13.27
CA PRO A 43 0.45 -11.36 11.84
C PRO A 43 1.87 -10.95 11.47
N TRP A 44 2.73 -11.93 11.21
CA TRP A 44 3.99 -11.74 10.50
C TRP A 44 3.68 -11.49 9.02
N SER A 45 2.93 -10.43 8.78
CA SER A 45 2.54 -10.00 7.46
C SER A 45 3.60 -9.03 6.98
N SER A 46 4.50 -9.52 6.14
CA SER A 46 5.28 -8.68 5.22
C SER A 46 4.40 -8.00 4.16
N GLU A 47 3.08 -8.21 4.18
CA GLU A 47 2.11 -7.47 3.36
C GLU A 47 1.50 -6.31 4.16
N PRO A 48 1.46 -5.09 3.59
CA PRO A 48 0.79 -3.97 4.22
C PRO A 48 -0.70 -4.30 4.43
N PRO A 49 -1.32 -3.78 5.52
CA PRO A 49 -2.70 -4.10 5.86
C PRO A 49 -3.64 -3.83 4.68
N SER A 50 -4.31 -4.90 4.22
CA SER A 50 -5.17 -4.98 3.03
C SER A 50 -6.36 -4.01 2.99
N THR A 51 -6.53 -3.18 4.02
CA THR A 51 -7.60 -2.19 4.16
C THR A 51 -7.18 -0.76 3.82
N GLN A 52 -5.89 -0.49 3.61
CA GLN A 52 -5.45 0.85 3.20
C GLN A 52 -5.05 0.87 1.73
N PRO A 53 -5.62 1.78 0.92
CA PRO A 53 -5.22 1.89 -0.47
C PRO A 53 -3.73 2.25 -0.55
N PRO A 54 -2.97 1.65 -1.48
CA PRO A 54 -1.54 1.84 -1.56
C PRO A 54 -1.19 3.32 -1.75
N PRO A 55 0.00 3.75 -1.29
CA PRO A 55 0.44 5.13 -1.48
C PRO A 55 0.48 5.49 -2.96
N LEU A 56 0.29 6.78 -3.25
CA LEU A 56 0.42 7.31 -4.60
C LEU A 56 1.89 7.46 -4.95
N LEU A 57 2.36 6.71 -5.95
CA LEU A 57 3.71 6.85 -6.45
C LEU A 57 3.75 7.95 -7.50
N VAL A 58 4.63 8.93 -7.32
CA VAL A 58 4.84 10.06 -8.24
C VAL A 58 6.23 9.99 -8.83
N GLU A 59 6.33 10.06 -10.15
CA GLU A 59 7.59 10.01 -10.89
C GLU A 59 7.94 11.34 -11.55
N PHE A 60 9.21 11.69 -11.50
CA PHE A 60 9.79 12.75 -12.32
C PHE A 60 11.24 12.39 -12.67
N GLY A 61 11.52 12.18 -13.96
CA GLY A 61 12.82 11.72 -14.45
C GLY A 61 13.23 10.39 -13.81
N LYS A 62 14.32 10.40 -13.03
CA LYS A 62 14.86 9.21 -12.34
C LYS A 62 14.39 9.08 -10.88
N ARG A 63 13.56 10.01 -10.40
CA ARG A 63 13.15 10.08 -8.99
C ARG A 63 11.69 9.68 -8.85
N THR A 64 11.42 8.82 -7.88
CA THR A 64 10.07 8.39 -7.51
C THR A 64 9.83 8.66 -6.03
N ILE A 65 8.68 9.24 -5.70
CA ILE A 65 8.28 9.57 -4.31
C ILE A 65 6.92 8.94 -4.04
N ALA A 66 6.78 8.29 -2.88
CA ALA A 66 5.50 7.80 -2.38
C ALA A 66 4.79 8.86 -1.53
N LEU A 67 3.54 9.17 -1.86
CA LEU A 67 2.70 10.12 -1.15
C LEU A 67 1.48 9.43 -0.53
N GLY A 68 1.09 9.86 0.66
CA GLY A 68 -0.09 9.30 1.34
C GLY A 68 -1.38 9.64 0.58
N ARG A 69 -2.08 8.63 0.07
CA ARG A 69 -3.30 8.81 -0.73
C ARG A 69 -4.39 9.58 0.02
N LYS A 70 -4.61 9.28 1.30
CA LYS A 70 -5.58 10.00 2.15
C LYS A 70 -5.27 11.49 2.28
N HIS A 71 -3.99 11.87 2.28
CA HIS A 71 -3.60 13.27 2.36
C HIS A 71 -3.81 13.97 1.02
N MET A 72 -3.42 13.32 -0.07
CA MET A 72 -3.60 13.81 -1.43
C MET A 72 -5.09 14.00 -1.81
N GLY A 73 -5.97 13.11 -1.35
CA GLY A 73 -7.41 13.21 -1.58
C GLY A 73 -8.13 14.28 -0.74
N LYS A 74 -7.47 14.88 0.25
CA LYS A 74 -8.01 16.03 1.01
C LYS A 74 -7.64 17.38 0.39
N MET A 75 -6.77 17.39 -0.62
CA MET A 75 -6.33 18.59 -1.31
C MET A 75 -7.11 18.76 -2.60
N SER A 76 -7.37 20.01 -2.99
CA SER A 76 -7.81 20.32 -4.35
C SER A 76 -6.71 20.01 -5.36
N GLY A 77 -7.06 19.75 -6.61
CA GLY A 77 -6.07 19.40 -7.64
C GLY A 77 -4.96 20.43 -7.80
N LYS A 78 -5.27 21.73 -7.70
CA LYS A 78 -4.27 22.81 -7.72
C LYS A 78 -3.27 22.71 -6.56
N ASN A 79 -3.76 22.48 -5.34
CA ASN A 79 -2.93 22.34 -4.14
C ASN A 79 -2.12 21.03 -4.17
N ALA A 80 -2.73 19.94 -4.62
CA ALA A 80 -2.07 18.66 -4.83
C ALA A 80 -0.92 18.79 -5.84
N PHE A 81 -1.13 19.51 -6.94
CA PHE A 81 -0.10 19.73 -7.95
C PHE A 81 1.05 20.60 -7.43
N LEU A 82 0.76 21.68 -6.70
CA LEU A 82 1.78 22.50 -6.03
C LEU A 82 2.57 21.71 -4.98
N TYR A 83 1.87 20.89 -4.19
CA TYR A 83 2.50 20.01 -3.20
C TYR A 83 3.45 19.03 -3.88
N VAL A 84 3.02 18.39 -4.96
CA VAL A 84 3.86 17.51 -5.78
C VAL A 84 5.09 18.26 -6.32
N LYS A 85 4.90 19.43 -6.96
CA LYS A 85 6.02 20.28 -7.44
C LYS A 85 7.03 20.58 -6.34
N SER A 86 6.56 20.89 -5.12
CA SER A 86 7.44 21.18 -3.97
C SER A 86 8.35 20.01 -3.62
N LYS A 87 7.87 18.76 -3.73
CA LYS A 87 8.66 17.56 -3.40
C LYS A 87 9.79 17.30 -4.40
N PHE A 88 9.62 17.76 -5.63
CA PHE A 88 10.61 17.64 -6.69
C PHE A 88 11.46 18.90 -6.89
N GLY A 89 11.27 19.96 -6.09
CA GLY A 89 12.01 21.22 -6.25
C GLY A 89 11.60 22.02 -7.50
N LEU A 90 10.39 21.79 -8.01
CA LEU A 90 9.89 22.32 -9.29
C LEU A 90 8.99 23.56 -9.12
N LEU A 91 8.93 24.17 -7.93
CA LEU A 91 8.06 25.33 -7.70
C LEU A 91 8.36 26.49 -8.65
N ASN A 92 9.65 26.74 -8.89
CA ASN A 92 10.15 27.81 -9.76
C ASN A 92 10.54 27.32 -11.16
N ALA A 93 10.01 26.17 -11.61
CA ALA A 93 10.27 25.69 -12.96
C ALA A 93 9.79 26.72 -13.99
N SER A 94 10.67 27.08 -14.93
CA SER A 94 10.38 28.02 -16.01
C SER A 94 9.59 27.40 -17.16
N THR A 95 9.59 26.07 -17.25
CA THR A 95 8.82 25.30 -18.23
C THR A 95 7.42 24.99 -17.68
N PRO A 96 6.38 24.95 -18.54
CA PRO A 96 5.09 24.40 -18.16
C PRO A 96 5.27 22.96 -17.67
N LEU A 97 4.46 22.56 -16.69
CA LEU A 97 4.49 21.21 -16.14
C LEU A 97 3.08 20.64 -16.20
N HIS A 98 2.97 19.40 -16.66
CA HIS A 98 1.73 18.66 -16.76
C HIS A 98 1.76 17.46 -15.82
N LEU A 99 0.62 17.16 -15.20
CA LEU A 99 0.48 15.99 -14.35
C LEU A 99 -0.30 14.92 -15.12
N GLN A 100 0.32 13.76 -15.27
CA GLN A 100 -0.32 12.60 -15.87
C GLN A 100 -0.55 11.52 -14.81
N ALA A 101 -1.66 10.79 -14.94
CA ALA A 101 -1.98 9.62 -14.14
C ALA A 101 -2.02 8.37 -15.02
N LYS A 102 -1.66 7.26 -14.37
CA LYS A 102 -2.07 5.93 -14.78
C LYS A 102 -3.14 5.47 -13.82
N PHE A 103 -4.24 4.94 -14.35
CA PHE A 103 -5.37 4.46 -13.57
C PHE A 103 -5.40 2.95 -13.52
N ASN A 104 -5.97 2.41 -12.44
CA ASN A 104 -6.21 0.98 -12.30
C ASN A 104 -7.62 0.63 -12.79
N PHE A 105 -7.82 0.58 -14.10
CA PHE A 105 -9.05 0.04 -14.68
C PHE A 105 -8.81 -1.38 -15.17
N GLU A 106 -9.70 -2.31 -14.82
CA GLU A 106 -9.71 -3.66 -15.38
C GLU A 106 -9.98 -3.56 -16.89
N GLY A 107 -8.91 -3.62 -17.71
CA GLY A 107 -9.05 -3.88 -19.13
C GLY A 107 -8.12 -3.14 -20.08
N SER A 108 -7.84 -1.84 -19.94
CA SER A 108 -7.22 -1.13 -21.09
C SER A 108 -6.70 0.30 -20.85
N SER A 109 -5.76 0.53 -19.93
CA SER A 109 -4.76 1.59 -20.22
C SER A 109 -3.46 1.38 -19.46
N THR A 110 -2.45 0.92 -20.19
CA THR A 110 -1.06 1.02 -19.74
C THR A 110 -0.53 2.45 -19.82
N GLU A 111 -1.31 3.34 -20.43
CA GLU A 111 -0.91 4.67 -20.84
C GLU A 111 -1.12 5.71 -19.73
N TYR A 112 -0.27 6.72 -19.76
CA TYR A 112 -0.40 7.90 -18.92
C TYR A 112 -1.33 8.89 -19.63
N VAL A 113 -2.35 9.35 -18.91
CA VAL A 113 -3.28 10.37 -19.40
C VAL A 113 -3.16 11.63 -18.55
N GLU A 114 -3.35 12.80 -19.17
CA GLU A 114 -3.34 14.06 -18.44
C GLU A 114 -4.53 14.13 -17.46
N ILE A 115 -4.28 14.69 -16.28
CA ILE A 115 -5.26 14.75 -15.20
C ILE A 115 -5.99 16.09 -15.26
N ASP A 116 -7.31 16.04 -15.24
CA ASP A 116 -8.13 17.19 -14.93
C ASP A 116 -8.00 17.57 -13.45
N LEU A 117 -7.40 18.72 -13.16
CA LEU A 117 -7.22 19.18 -11.79
C LEU A 117 -8.54 19.61 -11.11
N GLU A 118 -9.63 19.81 -11.86
CA GLU A 118 -10.95 20.14 -11.32
C GLU A 118 -11.69 18.91 -10.78
N ALA A 119 -11.47 17.74 -11.39
CA ALA A 119 -12.04 16.44 -10.97
C ALA A 119 -11.06 15.60 -10.12
N TRP A 120 -10.07 16.25 -9.50
CA TRP A 120 -8.99 15.58 -8.78
C TRP A 120 -9.50 14.64 -7.67
N GLU A 121 -10.41 15.14 -6.84
CA GLU A 121 -10.94 14.44 -5.66
C GLU A 121 -11.65 13.13 -6.05
N GLU A 122 -12.33 13.12 -7.19
CA GLU A 122 -13.02 11.94 -7.74
C GLU A 122 -12.02 10.92 -8.30
N MET A 123 -10.91 11.40 -8.85
CA MET A 123 -9.90 10.54 -9.49
C MET A 123 -8.91 9.91 -8.52
N VAL A 124 -8.55 10.60 -7.42
CA VAL A 124 -7.54 10.15 -6.46
C VAL A 124 -7.69 8.68 -6.03
N PRO A 125 -8.87 8.13 -5.74
CA PRO A 125 -9.02 6.74 -5.37
C PRO A 125 -8.55 5.75 -6.44
N TYR A 126 -8.67 6.11 -7.72
CA TYR A 126 -8.43 5.24 -8.87
C TYR A 126 -7.02 5.38 -9.47
N ILE A 127 -6.28 6.44 -9.08
CA ILE A 127 -4.93 6.68 -9.57
C ILE A 127 -3.98 5.60 -9.05
N GLN A 128 -3.36 4.85 -9.94
CA GLN A 128 -2.31 3.90 -9.60
C GLN A 128 -0.98 4.61 -9.42
N LYS A 129 -0.65 5.51 -10.35
CA LYS A 129 0.66 6.15 -10.45
C LYS A 129 0.54 7.52 -11.11
N LEU A 130 1.40 8.45 -10.68
CA LEU A 130 1.48 9.81 -11.20
C LEU A 130 2.83 10.04 -11.85
N ARG A 131 2.86 10.91 -12.87
CA ARG A 131 4.08 11.37 -13.52
C ARG A 131 3.99 12.86 -13.81
N ILE A 132 5.06 13.58 -13.50
CA ILE A 132 5.22 14.97 -13.93
C ILE A 132 5.92 14.97 -15.30
N MET A 133 5.34 15.67 -16.25
CA MET A 133 5.91 15.91 -17.58
C MET A 133 6.23 17.40 -17.75
N THR A 134 7.30 17.70 -18.48
CA THR A 134 7.71 19.05 -18.91
C THR A 134 7.32 19.29 -20.34
#